data_AF-A0A3P6UYV3-F1
#
_entry.id   AF-A0A3P6UYV3-F1
#
_cell.length_a   1.000
_cell.length_b   1.000
_cell.length_c   1.000
_cell.angle_alpha   90.00
_cell.angle_beta   90.00
_cell.angle_gamma   90.00
#
_symmetry.space_group_name_H-M   'P 1'
#
loop_
_entity.id
_entity.type
_entity.pdbx_description
1 polymer ?
#
loop_
_entity_poly.entity_id
_entity_poly.type
_entity_poly.pdbx_seq_one_letter_code
_entity_poly.pdbx_strand_id
1 'polypeptide(L)'
;MEFSTYRFYGHSVADPGTSYRTREEVQNVRKTCDPILLLKTRILDANLATKDELKVIESEAKEEVDEAVKFAKDDPVISTDAILTDIYHNTPPIIVRGHTMDDIKVQPYTRTSDII
;
A
#
# COMPACT_ATOMS: atom_id res chain seq x y z
N MET A 1 5.93 -17.06 17.94
CA MET A 1 4.51 -16.86 17.60
C MET A 1 4.37 -16.98 16.10
N GLU A 2 3.41 -17.77 15.63
CA GLU A 2 3.14 -18.01 14.21
C GLU A 2 1.68 -17.67 13.92
N PHE A 3 1.41 -17.02 12.80
CA PHE A 3 0.05 -16.70 12.35
C PHE A 3 -0.23 -17.36 11.00
N SER A 4 -1.09 -18.37 11.00
CA SER A 4 -1.58 -18.97 9.77
C SER A 4 -2.62 -18.07 9.13
N THR A 5 -2.32 -17.52 7.96
CA THR A 5 -3.18 -16.60 7.18
C THR A 5 -3.18 -16.97 5.70
N TYR A 6 -3.98 -16.26 4.89
CA TYR A 6 -4.13 -16.54 3.47
C TYR A 6 -4.17 -15.26 2.62
N ARG A 7 -3.37 -15.21 1.55
CA ARG A 7 -3.43 -14.13 0.55
C ARG A 7 -4.40 -14.48 -0.57
N PHE A 8 -5.39 -13.63 -0.81
CA PHE A 8 -6.36 -13.89 -1.89
C PHE A 8 -5.79 -13.63 -3.29
N TYR A 9 -4.91 -12.65 -3.42
CA TYR A 9 -4.24 -12.33 -4.68
C TYR A 9 -2.94 -13.14 -4.83
N GLY A 10 -2.37 -13.10 -6.04
CA GLY A 10 -1.06 -13.68 -6.35
C GLY A 10 0.09 -13.09 -5.53
N HIS A 11 1.32 -13.50 -5.82
CA HIS A 11 2.48 -13.01 -5.05
C HIS A 11 2.69 -11.49 -5.24
N SER A 12 2.40 -10.99 -6.44
CA SER A 12 2.47 -9.59 -6.83
C SER A 12 1.48 -9.32 -7.96
N VAL A 13 1.43 -8.07 -8.44
CA VAL A 13 0.61 -7.71 -9.62
C VAL A 13 1.03 -8.49 -10.88
N ALA A 14 2.30 -8.93 -10.96
CA ALA A 14 2.84 -9.69 -12.08
C ALA A 14 2.54 -11.20 -12.02
N ASP A 15 2.12 -11.72 -10.86
CA ASP A 15 1.82 -13.13 -10.65
C ASP A 15 0.29 -13.33 -10.49
N PRO A 16 -0.39 -13.99 -11.45
CA PRO A 16 -1.82 -14.30 -11.32
C PRO A 16 -2.12 -15.33 -10.21
N GLY A 17 -1.14 -16.15 -9.80
CA GLY A 17 -1.26 -17.13 -8.75
C GLY A 17 -2.12 -18.35 -9.06
N THR A 18 -2.38 -18.64 -10.34
CA THR A 18 -3.22 -19.77 -10.80
C THR A 18 -2.43 -20.99 -11.27
N SER A 19 -1.10 -20.90 -11.39
CA SER A 19 -0.25 -22.01 -11.81
C SER A 19 0.08 -22.99 -10.68
N TYR A 20 -0.06 -22.57 -9.42
CA TYR A 20 0.37 -23.33 -8.24
C TYR A 20 -0.72 -23.50 -7.16
N ARG A 21 -1.94 -23.04 -7.43
CA ARG A 21 -3.13 -23.26 -6.59
C ARG A 21 -4.39 -23.04 -7.42
N THR A 22 -5.51 -23.59 -6.96
CA THR A 22 -6.78 -23.50 -7.70
C THR A 22 -7.56 -22.26 -7.29
N ARG A 23 -8.41 -21.77 -8.20
CA ARG A 23 -9.37 -20.69 -7.87
C ARG A 23 -10.37 -21.14 -6.81
N GLU A 24 -10.71 -22.43 -6.80
CA GLU A 24 -11.62 -23.04 -5.83
C GLU A 24 -11.07 -22.99 -4.41
N GLU A 25 -9.78 -23.27 -4.22
CA GLU A 25 -9.12 -23.14 -2.92
C GLU A 25 -9.24 -21.72 -2.38
N VAL A 26 -8.87 -20.72 -3.19
CA VAL A 26 -8.93 -19.29 -2.82
C VAL A 26 -10.38 -18.88 -2.48
N GLN A 27 -11.35 -19.30 -3.29
CA GLN A 27 -12.76 -19.00 -3.05
C GLN A 27 -13.29 -19.68 -1.79
N ASN A 28 -12.87 -20.92 -1.51
CA ASN A 28 -13.26 -21.63 -0.30
C ASN A 28 -12.76 -20.89 0.94
N VAL A 29 -11.47 -20.56 0.99
CA VAL A 29 -10.88 -19.83 2.11
C VAL A 29 -11.52 -18.45 2.29
N ARG A 30 -11.79 -17.71 1.20
CA ARG A 30 -12.49 -16.42 1.30
C ARG A 30 -13.92 -16.56 1.84
N LYS A 31 -14.62 -17.66 1.57
CA LYS A 31 -15.98 -17.87 2.08
C LYS A 31 -16.01 -18.29 3.54
N THR A 32 -15.05 -19.10 3.97
CA THR A 32 -15.08 -19.76 5.29
C THR A 32 -14.19 -19.08 6.33
N CYS A 33 -13.12 -18.41 5.90
CA CYS A 33 -12.07 -17.90 6.76
C CYS A 33 -11.76 -16.40 6.55
N ASP A 34 -12.60 -15.65 5.84
CA ASP A 34 -12.40 -14.20 5.71
C ASP A 34 -12.53 -13.52 7.08
N PRO A 35 -11.48 -12.82 7.55
CA PRO A 35 -11.46 -12.27 8.90
C PRO A 35 -12.50 -11.16 9.11
N ILE A 36 -12.85 -10.40 8.08
CA ILE A 36 -13.85 -9.34 8.15
C ILE A 36 -15.24 -9.97 8.26
N LEU A 37 -15.53 -10.99 7.46
CA LEU A 37 -16.80 -11.72 7.54
C LEU A 37 -16.97 -12.42 8.89
N LEU A 38 -15.92 -13.07 9.39
CA LEU A 38 -15.95 -13.74 10.69
C LEU A 38 -16.19 -12.74 11.84
N LEU A 39 -15.54 -11.59 11.81
CA LEU A 39 -15.75 -10.53 12.80
C LEU A 39 -17.17 -9.95 12.71
N LYS A 40 -17.64 -9.65 11.50
CA LYS A 40 -19.00 -9.15 11.23
C LYS A 40 -20.06 -10.08 11.81
N THR A 41 -19.94 -11.38 11.57
CA THR A 41 -20.85 -12.39 12.13
C THR A 41 -20.83 -12.36 13.66
N ARG A 42 -19.65 -12.34 14.29
CA ARG A 42 -19.53 -12.29 15.76
C ARG A 42 -20.15 -11.03 16.37
N ILE A 43 -19.99 -9.88 15.74
CA ILE A 43 -20.58 -8.61 16.18
C ILE A 43 -22.11 -8.69 16.14
N LEU A 44 -22.66 -9.20 15.05
CA LEU A 44 -24.11 -9.34 14.85
C LEU A 44 -24.71 -10.36 15.83
N ASP A 45 -24.08 -11.52 15.98
CA ASP A 45 -24.53 -12.58 16.90
C ASP A 45 -24.50 -12.11 18.36
N ALA A 46 -23.55 -11.24 18.71
CA ALA A 46 -23.45 -10.64 20.03
C ALA A 46 -24.34 -9.40 20.23
N ASN A 47 -25.14 -9.00 19.23
CA ASN A 47 -25.95 -7.77 19.22
C ASN A 47 -25.14 -6.51 19.58
N LEU A 48 -23.87 -6.44 19.18
CA LEU A 48 -23.01 -5.29 19.45
C LEU A 48 -23.19 -4.15 18.43
N ALA A 49 -23.71 -4.48 17.25
CA ALA A 49 -24.10 -3.52 16.23
C ALA A 49 -25.17 -4.15 15.33
N THR A 50 -25.89 -3.31 14.58
CA THR A 50 -26.85 -3.70 13.56
C THR A 50 -26.18 -3.85 12.20
N LYS A 51 -26.87 -4.53 11.27
CA LYS A 51 -26.38 -4.66 9.88
C LYS A 51 -26.23 -3.31 9.18
N ASP A 52 -27.08 -2.34 9.51
CA ASP A 52 -27.06 -1.03 8.85
C ASP A 52 -25.93 -0.16 9.38
N GLU A 53 -25.64 -0.19 10.70
CA GLU A 53 -24.46 0.46 11.26
C GLU A 53 -23.16 -0.07 10.65
N LEU A 54 -23.05 -1.40 10.46
CA LEU A 54 -21.87 -2.00 9.82
C LEU A 54 -21.74 -1.61 8.34
N LYS A 55 -22.86 -1.42 7.62
CA LYS A 55 -22.82 -0.92 6.24
C LYS A 55 -22.37 0.53 6.15
N VAL A 56 -22.75 1.36 7.13
CA VAL A 56 -22.27 2.75 7.19
C VAL A 56 -20.75 2.77 7.30
N ILE A 57 -20.17 1.97 8.21
CA ILE A 57 -18.71 1.84 8.36
C ILE A 57 -18.04 1.35 7.07
N GLU A 58 -18.63 0.36 6.38
CA GLU A 58 -18.12 -0.12 5.09
C GLU A 58 -18.14 0.98 4.02
N SER A 59 -19.15 1.86 4.03
CA SER A 59 -19.26 2.99 3.09
C SER A 59 -18.22 4.06 3.41
N GLU A 60 -18.09 4.45 4.68
CA GLU A 60 -17.11 5.45 5.12
C GLU A 60 -15.68 5.01 4.80
N ALA A 61 -15.33 3.74 5.08
CA ALA A 61 -14.01 3.20 4.75
C ALA A 61 -13.75 3.19 3.23
N LYS A 62 -14.80 2.96 2.41
CA LYS A 62 -14.67 3.04 0.96
C LYS A 62 -14.44 4.47 0.49
N GLU A 63 -15.19 5.42 1.02
CA GLU A 63 -15.05 6.84 0.72
C GLU A 63 -13.65 7.35 1.08
N GLU A 64 -13.13 6.99 2.26
CA GLU A 64 -11.76 7.32 2.68
C GLU A 64 -10.71 6.79 1.69
N VAL A 65 -10.85 5.53 1.26
CA VAL A 65 -9.94 4.92 0.27
C VAL A 65 -10.06 5.63 -1.09
N ASP A 66 -11.27 5.94 -1.55
CA ASP A 66 -11.49 6.62 -2.83
C ASP A 66 -10.89 8.05 -2.81
N GLU A 67 -11.00 8.77 -1.70
CA GLU A 67 -10.35 10.08 -1.49
C GLU A 67 -8.82 9.96 -1.49
N ALA A 68 -8.26 8.98 -0.77
CA ALA A 68 -6.82 8.74 -0.74
C ALA A 68 -6.27 8.37 -2.12
N VAL A 69 -7.00 7.55 -2.89
CA VAL A 69 -6.63 7.18 -4.27
C VAL A 69 -6.69 8.40 -5.18
N LYS A 70 -7.68 9.27 -5.03
CA LYS A 70 -7.76 10.52 -5.81
C LYS A 70 -6.58 11.43 -5.49
N PHE A 71 -6.30 11.66 -4.20
CA PHE A 71 -5.13 12.43 -3.76
C PHE A 71 -3.84 11.89 -4.38
N ALA A 72 -3.59 10.58 -4.26
CA ALA A 72 -2.38 9.95 -4.79
C ALA A 72 -2.25 10.00 -6.33
N LYS A 73 -3.35 10.14 -7.07
CA LYS A 73 -3.34 10.27 -8.53
C LYS A 73 -3.17 11.71 -9.00
N ASP A 74 -3.71 12.65 -8.24
CA ASP A 74 -3.66 14.08 -8.52
C ASP A 74 -2.34 14.70 -8.04
N ASP A 75 -1.61 14.01 -7.15
CA ASP A 75 -0.31 14.43 -6.62
C ASP A 75 0.72 14.59 -7.75
N PRO A 76 1.36 15.76 -7.90
CA PRO A 76 2.30 16.00 -8.99
C PRO A 76 3.52 15.08 -8.89
N VAL A 77 4.06 14.72 -10.07
CA VAL A 77 5.34 14.01 -10.13
C VAL A 77 6.42 14.88 -9.51
N ILE A 78 7.17 14.30 -8.57
CA ILE A 78 8.27 14.99 -7.90
C ILE A 78 9.34 15.45 -8.90
N SER A 79 9.95 16.61 -8.63
CA SER A 79 11.07 17.11 -9.43
C SER A 79 12.21 16.08 -9.51
N THR A 80 12.89 16.03 -10.65
CA THR A 80 14.08 15.18 -10.83
C THR A 80 15.25 15.60 -9.92
N ASP A 81 15.21 16.80 -9.33
CA ASP A 81 16.18 17.22 -8.32
C ASP A 81 16.12 16.35 -7.05
N ALA A 82 14.96 15.76 -6.74
CA ALA A 82 14.79 14.82 -5.62
C ALA A 82 15.50 13.48 -5.82
N ILE A 83 16.02 13.19 -7.02
CA ILE A 83 16.84 11.98 -7.25
C ILE A 83 18.12 12.02 -6.38
N LEU A 84 18.59 13.23 -6.04
CA LEU A 84 19.82 13.42 -5.27
C LEU A 84 19.58 13.63 -3.77
N THR A 85 18.33 13.63 -3.31
CA THR A 85 18.01 13.77 -1.89
C THR A 85 18.08 12.42 -1.17
N ASP A 86 18.22 12.47 0.16
CA ASP A 86 18.16 11.30 1.05
C ASP A 86 19.15 10.15 0.76
N ILE A 87 20.23 10.40 0.03
CA ILE A 87 21.32 9.42 -0.19
C ILE A 87 22.07 9.14 1.12
N TYR A 88 22.39 10.19 1.88
CA TYR A 88 23.06 10.10 3.17
C TYR A 88 22.47 11.11 4.16
N HIS A 89 22.53 10.76 5.46
CA HIS A 89 22.08 11.63 6.55
C HIS A 89 23.26 12.39 7.17
N ASN A 90 23.14 13.72 7.30
CA ASN A 90 24.15 14.61 7.92
C ASN A 90 25.56 14.55 7.30
N THR A 91 25.65 14.31 6.00
CA THR A 91 26.93 14.29 5.28
C THR A 91 27.17 15.66 4.61
N PRO A 92 28.41 16.17 4.58
CA PRO A 92 28.77 17.30 3.73
C PRO A 92 28.41 17.04 2.26
N PRO A 93 28.24 18.08 1.43
CA PRO A 93 27.95 17.90 0.02
C PRO A 93 28.97 16.97 -0.65
N ILE A 94 28.47 15.91 -1.30
CA ILE A 94 29.29 14.94 -2.03
C ILE A 94 28.98 14.99 -3.52
N ILE A 95 29.93 14.53 -4.33
CA ILE A 95 29.75 14.41 -5.77
C ILE A 95 28.98 13.12 -6.08
N VAL A 96 27.88 13.25 -6.82
CA VAL A 96 27.08 12.14 -7.35
C VAL A 96 27.24 12.10 -8.86
N ARG A 97 27.68 10.95 -9.37
CA ARG A 97 27.82 10.70 -10.80
C ARG A 97 26.50 10.22 -11.38
N GLY A 98 26.05 10.88 -12.43
CA GLY A 98 24.90 10.50 -13.22
C GLY A 98 25.21 9.43 -14.27
N HIS A 99 24.36 9.37 -15.30
CA HIS A 99 24.37 8.30 -16.29
C HIS A 99 25.40 8.50 -17.42
N THR A 100 25.94 9.71 -17.59
CA THR A 100 27.03 10.01 -18.54
C THR A 100 28.30 10.48 -17.80
N MET A 101 29.42 10.62 -18.53
CA MET A 101 30.67 11.14 -17.97
C MET A 101 30.55 12.61 -17.53
N ASP A 102 29.72 13.39 -18.23
CA ASP A 102 29.58 14.84 -18.02
C ASP A 102 28.46 15.19 -17.03
N ASP A 103 27.58 14.23 -16.71
CA ASP A 103 26.50 14.39 -15.75
C ASP A 103 27.03 14.17 -14.33
N ILE A 104 27.65 15.22 -13.76
CA ILE A 104 28.17 15.21 -12.40
C ILE A 104 27.46 16.29 -11.60
N LYS A 105 26.80 15.90 -10.51
CA LYS A 105 26.03 16.80 -9.66
C LYS A 105 26.52 16.72 -8.22
N VAL A 106 26.45 17.83 -7.48
CA VAL A 106 26.72 17.82 -6.05
C VAL A 106 25.40 17.54 -5.33
N GLN A 107 25.39 16.56 -4.44
CA GLN A 107 24.25 16.29 -3.57
C GLN A 107 23.89 17.57 -2.79
N PRO A 108 22.66 18.08 -2.90
CA PRO A 108 22.18 19.18 -2.07
C PRO A 108 22.00 18.73 -0.62
N TYR A 109 22.22 19.62 0.35
CA TYR A 109 21.86 19.38 1.75
C TYR A 109 20.36 19.62 1.94
N THR A 110 19.54 18.74 1.36
CA THR A 110 18.08 18.86 1.37
C THR A 110 17.47 17.46 1.38
N ARG A 111 16.32 17.30 2.04
CA ARG A 111 15.53 16.07 2.05
C ARG A 111 14.51 16.12 0.93
N THR A 112 14.00 14.96 0.53
CA THR A 112 12.89 14.88 -0.44
C THR A 112 11.70 15.72 0.04
N SER A 113 11.42 15.71 1.36
CA SER A 113 10.36 16.50 1.99
C SER A 113 10.54 18.02 1.91
N ASP A 114 11.74 18.52 1.63
CA ASP A 114 12.00 19.95 1.49
C ASP A 114 11.76 20.42 0.03
N ILE A 115 11.59 19.48 -0.90
CA ILE A 115 11.34 19.70 -2.33
C ILE A 115 9.86 19.46 -2.69
N ILE A 116 9.15 18.63 -1.92
CA ILE A 116 7.71 18.33 -2.07
C ILE A 116 6.87 19.45 -1.45
#